data_AF-A0AA92VUG6-F1
#
_entry.id   AF-A0AA92VUG6-F1
#
_cell.length_a   1.000
_cell.length_b   1.000
_cell.length_c   1.000
_cell.angle_alpha   90.00
_cell.angle_beta   90.00
_cell.angle_gamma   90.00
#
_symmetry.space_group_name_H-M   'P 1'
#
loop_
_entity.id
_entity.type
_entity.pdbx_description
1 polymer ?
#
loop_
_entity_poly.entity_id
_entity_poly.type
_entity_poly.pdbx_seq_one_letter_code
_entity_poly.pdbx_strand_id
1 'polypeptide(L)'
;MTSLQERLFAMQDKQYAAFQAKLTPGVPMESFIGIRVPVLRKFAKEFTKEAECKEFLHQLPHQYYDENMFHGLLISEVKDYEECIRLTEKFLQ
;
A
#
# COMPACT_ATOMS: atom_id res chain seq x y z
N MET A 1 -2.45 5.30 -14.89
CA MET A 1 -2.08 5.70 -13.53
C MET A 1 -3.31 6.27 -12.86
N THR A 2 -3.68 5.77 -11.68
CA THR A 2 -4.79 6.32 -10.89
C THR A 2 -4.34 7.57 -10.12
N SER A 3 -5.29 8.37 -9.63
CA SER A 3 -5.04 9.50 -8.72
C SER A 3 -4.18 9.11 -7.52
N LEU A 4 -4.41 7.91 -6.97
CA LEU A 4 -3.64 7.33 -5.88
C LEU A 4 -2.20 7.01 -6.29
N GLN A 5 -2.00 6.38 -7.46
CA GLN A 5 -0.68 6.06 -7.96
C GLN A 5 0.17 7.32 -8.12
N GLU A 6 -0.38 8.41 -8.67
CA GLU A 6 0.35 9.68 -8.78
C GLU A 6 0.83 10.20 -7.42
N ARG A 7 -0.01 10.10 -6.37
CA ARG A 7 0.37 10.48 -5.00
C ARG A 7 1.46 9.56 -4.44
N LEU A 8 1.37 8.25 -4.67
CA LEU A 8 2.39 7.28 -4.25
C LEU A 8 3.73 7.55 -4.95
N PHE A 9 3.72 7.79 -6.26
CA PHE A 9 4.92 8.14 -7.03
C PHE A 9 5.53 9.49 -6.63
N ALA A 10 4.72 10.45 -6.17
CA ALA A 10 5.24 11.71 -5.62
C ALA A 10 6.07 11.51 -4.33
N MET A 11 5.87 10.40 -3.61
CA MET A 11 6.61 10.04 -2.40
C MET A 11 7.76 9.04 -2.65
N GLN A 12 8.09 8.80 -3.92
CA GLN A 12 9.11 7.84 -4.35
C GLN A 12 10.53 8.20 -3.84
N ASP A 13 11.19 7.20 -3.26
CA ASP A 13 12.62 7.20 -2.99
C ASP A 13 13.29 6.04 -3.76
N LYS A 14 13.98 6.38 -4.84
CA LYS A 14 14.64 5.41 -5.74
C LYS A 14 15.77 4.63 -5.06
N GLN A 15 16.46 5.23 -4.10
CA GLN A 15 17.51 4.54 -3.36
C GLN A 15 16.89 3.51 -2.42
N TYR A 16 15.78 3.87 -1.77
CA TYR A 16 15.03 2.96 -0.93
C TYR A 16 14.35 1.84 -1.72
N ALA A 17 13.81 2.13 -2.91
CA ALA A 17 13.26 1.11 -3.82
C ALA A 17 14.31 0.05 -4.17
N ALA A 18 15.51 0.48 -4.57
CA ALA A 18 16.61 -0.42 -4.91
C ALA A 18 17.09 -1.24 -3.69
N PHE A 19 17.01 -0.67 -2.49
CA PHE A 19 17.31 -1.38 -1.25
C PHE A 19 16.24 -2.44 -0.93
N GLN A 20 14.95 -2.09 -1.00
CA GLN A 20 13.85 -3.02 -0.75
C GLN A 20 13.84 -4.17 -1.75
N ALA A 21 14.02 -3.87 -3.05
CA ALA A 21 14.03 -4.91 -4.07
C ALA A 21 15.18 -5.92 -3.89
N LYS A 22 16.31 -5.50 -3.32
CA LYS A 22 17.41 -6.41 -2.94
C LYS A 22 17.07 -7.30 -1.74
N LEU A 23 16.20 -6.84 -0.84
CA LEU A 23 15.77 -7.59 0.35
C LEU A 23 14.62 -8.55 0.06
N THR A 24 13.87 -8.32 -1.02
CA THR A 24 12.68 -9.11 -1.38
C THR A 24 12.95 -9.91 -2.64
N PRO A 25 13.53 -11.13 -2.52
CA PRO A 25 13.75 -11.98 -3.68
C PRO A 25 12.42 -12.41 -4.32
N GLY A 26 12.38 -12.44 -5.66
CA GLY A 26 11.21 -12.89 -6.42
C GLY A 26 10.23 -11.79 -6.87
N VAL A 27 10.44 -10.53 -6.44
CA VAL A 27 9.64 -9.38 -6.90
C VAL A 27 10.51 -8.50 -7.81
N PRO A 28 10.03 -8.10 -8.99
CA PRO A 28 10.83 -7.30 -9.92
C PRO A 28 11.02 -5.87 -9.39
N MET A 29 12.21 -5.29 -9.65
CA MET A 29 12.58 -3.96 -9.13
C MET A 29 11.60 -2.85 -9.57
N GLU A 30 10.97 -3.00 -10.73
CA GLU A 30 9.97 -2.07 -11.27
C GLU A 30 8.67 -2.01 -10.46
N SER A 31 8.36 -3.06 -9.69
CA SER A 31 7.21 -3.07 -8.79
C SER A 31 7.44 -2.26 -7.51
N PHE A 32 8.66 -1.79 -7.25
CA PHE A 32 8.97 -0.97 -6.08
C PHE A 32 8.97 0.52 -6.47
N ILE A 33 8.01 1.25 -5.91
CA ILE A 33 8.02 2.72 -5.93
C ILE A 33 9.10 3.20 -4.95
N GLY A 34 9.20 2.56 -3.78
CA GLY A 34 10.19 2.85 -2.75
C GLY A 34 9.74 3.94 -1.80
N ILE A 35 8.62 3.75 -1.11
CA ILE A 35 8.10 4.74 -0.16
C ILE A 35 8.52 4.35 1.25
N ARG A 36 9.10 5.30 1.99
CA ARG A 36 9.47 5.08 3.39
C ARG A 36 8.22 4.76 4.21
N VAL A 37 8.23 3.64 4.94
CA VAL A 37 7.07 3.20 5.76
C VAL A 37 6.48 4.29 6.67
N PRO A 38 7.25 5.16 7.35
CA PRO A 38 6.69 6.24 8.15
C PRO A 38 5.87 7.26 7.33
N VAL A 39 6.28 7.53 6.08
CA VAL A 39 5.57 8.42 5.17
C VAL A 39 4.29 7.73 4.67
N LEU A 40 4.42 6.47 4.24
CA LEU A 40 3.29 5.67 3.78
C LEU A 40 2.22 5.49 4.87
N ARG A 41 2.64 5.29 6.13
CA ARG A 41 1.73 5.21 7.29
C ARG A 41 1.00 6.52 7.55
N LYS A 42 1.67 7.67 7.43
CA LYS A 42 1.02 8.98 7.58
C LYS A 42 -0.03 9.17 6.49
N PHE A 43 0.33 8.87 5.24
CA PHE A 43 -0.58 8.93 4.12
C PHE A 43 -1.79 8.01 4.29
N ALA A 44 -1.58 6.78 4.77
CA ALA A 44 -2.67 5.82 5.02
C ALA A 44 -3.71 6.37 6.00
N LYS A 45 -3.25 7.00 7.10
CA LYS A 45 -4.15 7.62 8.09
C LYS A 45 -4.98 8.77 7.56
N GLU A 46 -4.47 9.49 6.57
CA GLU A 46 -5.22 10.56 5.92
C GLU A 46 -6.19 9.98 4.89
N PHE A 47 -5.73 8.99 4.12
CA PHE A 47 -6.49 8.32 3.07
C PHE A 47 -7.68 7.53 3.60
N THR A 48 -7.64 7.00 4.84
CA THR A 48 -8.81 6.33 5.45
C THR A 48 -10.07 7.20 5.55
N LYS A 49 -9.92 8.53 5.47
CA LYS A 49 -11.03 9.49 5.50
C LYS A 49 -11.63 9.74 4.11
N GLU A 50 -10.92 9.35 3.05
CA GLU A 50 -11.35 9.53 1.67
C GLU A 50 -12.32 8.42 1.25
N ALA A 51 -13.33 8.75 0.44
CA ALA A 51 -14.27 7.75 -0.09
C ALA A 51 -13.55 6.71 -0.97
N GLU A 52 -12.50 7.15 -1.68
CA GLU A 52 -11.63 6.34 -2.53
C GLU A 52 -10.94 5.19 -1.75
N CYS A 53 -10.82 5.27 -0.42
CA CYS A 53 -10.24 4.20 0.40
C CYS A 53 -10.98 2.88 0.24
N LYS A 54 -12.32 2.91 0.24
CA LYS A 54 -13.12 1.69 0.09
C LYS A 54 -12.91 1.07 -1.29
N GLU A 55 -12.82 1.89 -2.33
CA GLU A 55 -12.56 1.42 -3.69
C GLU A 55 -11.18 0.78 -3.79
N PHE A 56 -10.15 1.41 -3.22
CA PHE A 56 -8.80 0.86 -3.20
C PHE A 56 -8.71 -0.49 -2.48
N LEU A 57 -9.43 -0.66 -1.36
CA LEU A 57 -9.50 -1.95 -0.65
C LEU A 57 -10.17 -3.06 -1.48
N HIS A 58 -10.90 -2.71 -2.54
CA HIS A 58 -11.52 -3.67 -3.47
C HIS A 58 -10.73 -3.86 -4.76
N GLN A 59 -9.77 -2.99 -5.06
CA GLN A 59 -8.89 -3.08 -6.23
C GLN A 59 -7.78 -4.09 -5.98
N LEU A 60 -8.06 -5.36 -6.27
CA LEU A 60 -7.08 -6.46 -6.25
C LEU A 60 -7.04 -7.13 -7.63
N PRO A 61 -5.86 -7.60 -8.10
CA PRO A 61 -4.53 -7.48 -7.48
C PRO A 61 -3.88 -6.09 -7.69
N HIS A 62 -2.98 -5.69 -6.78
CA HIS A 62 -2.20 -4.46 -6.89
C HIS A 62 -1.02 -4.62 -7.86
N GLN A 63 -0.63 -3.52 -8.51
CA GLN A 63 0.47 -3.51 -9.48
C GLN A 63 1.84 -3.35 -8.79
N TYR A 64 1.89 -2.54 -7.72
CA TYR A 64 3.13 -2.21 -7.02
C TYR A 64 3.23 -2.89 -5.65
N TYR A 65 4.45 -3.19 -5.21
CA TYR A 65 4.72 -3.70 -3.87
C TYR A 65 4.31 -2.70 -2.79
N ASP A 66 4.58 -1.41 -3.02
CA ASP A 66 4.19 -0.34 -2.10
C ASP A 66 2.66 -0.20 -1.96
N GLU A 67 1.88 -0.51 -3.00
CA GLU A 67 0.41 -0.55 -2.93
C GLU A 67 -0.07 -1.69 -2.01
N ASN A 68 0.58 -2.86 -2.07
CA ASN A 68 0.31 -3.96 -1.16
C ASN A 68 0.64 -3.59 0.30
N MET A 69 1.79 -2.93 0.52
CA MET A 69 2.13 -2.40 1.85
C MET A 69 1.11 -1.36 2.32
N PHE A 70 0.67 -0.49 1.43
CA PHE A 70 -0.32 0.54 1.72
C PHE A 70 -1.67 -0.06 2.11
N HIS A 71 -2.14 -1.06 1.37
CA HIS A 71 -3.37 -1.78 1.67
C HIS A 71 -3.34 -2.41 3.07
N GLY A 72 -2.24 -3.09 3.43
CA GLY A 72 -2.07 -3.64 4.77
C GLY A 72 -2.07 -2.58 5.87
N LEU A 73 -1.47 -1.40 5.62
CA LEU A 73 -1.51 -0.27 6.54
C LEU A 73 -2.93 0.28 6.72
N LEU A 74 -3.73 0.34 5.66
CA LEU A 74 -5.13 0.77 5.72
C LEU A 74 -5.97 -0.19 6.56
N ILE A 75 -5.81 -1.51 6.36
CA ILE A 75 -6.50 -2.52 7.17
C ILE A 75 -6.11 -2.37 8.66
N SER A 76 -4.83 -2.10 8.94
CA SER A 76 -4.35 -1.90 10.32
C SER A 76 -4.97 -0.69 11.03
N GLU A 77 -5.58 0.26 10.32
CA GLU A 77 -6.27 1.41 10.93
C GLU A 77 -7.75 1.10 11.24
N VAL A 78 -8.27 -0.07 10.82
CA VAL A 78 -9.62 -0.53 11.14
C VAL A 78 -9.67 -0.93 12.63
N LYS A 79 -10.49 -0.22 13.40
CA LYS A 79 -10.65 -0.44 14.84
C LYS A 79 -11.51 -1.65 15.18
N ASP A 80 -12.43 -1.99 14.28
CA ASP A 80 -13.30 -3.15 14.44
C ASP A 80 -12.52 -4.43 14.12
N TYR A 81 -12.46 -5.35 15.08
CA TYR A 81 -11.65 -6.54 14.96
C TYR A 81 -12.18 -7.49 13.87
N GLU A 82 -13.50 -7.73 13.84
CA GLU A 82 -14.11 -8.66 12.90
C GLU A 82 -13.95 -8.15 11.45
N GLU A 83 -14.16 -6.85 11.24
CA GLU A 83 -13.98 -6.22 9.94
C GLU A 83 -12.50 -6.22 9.51
N CYS A 84 -11.57 -5.99 10.44
CA CYS A 84 -10.13 -6.04 10.17
C CYS A 84 -9.70 -7.44 9.68
N ILE A 85 -10.16 -8.49 10.36
CA ILE A 85 -9.89 -9.88 9.94
C ILE A 85 -10.51 -10.15 8.56
N ARG A 86 -11.77 -9.78 8.34
CA ARG A 86 -12.46 -9.98 7.06
C ARG A 86 -11.74 -9.32 5.88
N LEU A 87 -11.26 -8.08 6.07
CA LEU A 87 -10.49 -7.37 5.05
C LEU A 87 -9.10 -7.99 4.85
N THR A 88 -8.46 -8.47 5.92
CA THR A 88 -7.18 -9.18 5.84
C THR A 88 -7.31 -10.48 5.05
N GLU A 89 -8.35 -11.28 5.32
CA GLU A 89 -8.62 -12.51 4.57
C GLU A 89 -8.85 -12.21 3.09
N LYS A 90 -9.63 -11.17 2.78
CA LYS A 90 -9.87 -10.74 1.41
C LYS A 90 -8.60 -10.27 0.69
N PHE A 91 -7.66 -9.67 1.41
CA PHE A 91 -6.39 -9.21 0.86
C PHE A 91 -5.43 -10.37 0.56
N LEU A 92 -5.50 -11.47 1.32
CA LEU A 92 -4.61 -12.62 1.18
C LEU A 92 -5.13 -13.73 0.25
N GLN A 93 -6.39 -13.66 -0.18
CA GLN A 93 -7.02 -14.58 -1.14
C GLN A 93 -6.69 -14.23 -2.59
#